data_AF-A0A8H3W7M9-F1
#
_entry.id   AF-A0A8H3W7M9-F1
#
_cell.length_a   1.000
_cell.length_b   1.000
_cell.length_c   1.000
_cell.angle_alpha   90.00
_cell.angle_beta   90.00
_cell.angle_gamma   90.00
#
_symmetry.space_group_name_H-M   'P 1'
#
loop_
_entity.id
_entity.type
_entity.pdbx_description
1 polymer ?
#
loop_
_entity_poly.entity_id
_entity_poly.type
_entity_poly.pdbx_seq_one_letter_code
_entity_poly.pdbx_strand_id
1 'polypeptide(L)'
;QHQTHCSSGPDFLPTRLVDLQRRQGNDDVVCVVHTVSANISDRRYMTLSHRWDHLTDEEAQLTVRNVDSRVEGLSLSSLPPSFRYAAFLTRELGIRYLWIDSLCILQDSREDWVR
;
A
#
# COMPACT_ATOMS: atom_id res chain seq x y z
N GLN A 1 -20.72 -18.72 0.07
CA GLN A 1 -21.44 -17.67 0.80
C GLN A 1 -20.42 -16.56 1.05
N HIS A 2 -20.18 -15.69 0.07
CA HIS A 2 -20.72 -14.33 -0.03
C HIS A 2 -20.61 -13.53 1.29
N GLN A 3 -19.56 -12.72 1.41
CA GLN A 3 -19.57 -11.51 2.24
C GLN A 3 -18.95 -10.36 1.44
N THR A 4 -19.79 -9.74 0.62
CA THR A 4 -19.61 -8.39 0.09
C THR A 4 -19.98 -7.41 1.19
N HIS A 5 -19.05 -7.11 2.10
CA HIS A 5 -19.12 -5.89 2.91
C HIS A 5 -18.49 -4.74 2.12
N CYS A 6 -19.15 -4.32 1.04
CA CYS A 6 -18.84 -3.02 0.45
C CYS A 6 -19.37 -1.94 1.39
N SER A 7 -18.50 -1.46 2.27
CA SER A 7 -18.74 -0.24 3.04
C SER A 7 -18.63 0.95 2.09
N SER A 8 -19.66 1.17 1.26
CA SER A 8 -19.76 2.30 0.35
C SER A 8 -20.14 3.55 1.11
N GLY A 9 -19.24 4.01 1.99
CA GLY A 9 -19.23 5.38 2.50
C GLY A 9 -18.09 6.14 1.83
N PRO A 10 -18.24 7.46 1.57
CA PRO A 10 -17.12 8.32 1.14
C PRO A 10 -15.96 8.39 2.16
N ASP A 11 -16.15 7.71 3.30
CA ASP A 11 -15.33 7.71 4.49
C ASP A 11 -14.68 6.34 4.80
N PHE A 12 -14.65 5.41 3.85
CA PHE A 12 -13.91 4.16 4.05
C PHE A 12 -12.40 4.40 3.86
N LEU A 13 -11.59 3.88 4.80
CA LEU A 13 -10.14 3.74 4.62
C LEU A 13 -9.76 2.29 4.91
N PRO A 14 -8.94 1.65 4.06
CA PRO A 14 -8.39 0.34 4.37
C PRO A 14 -7.47 0.43 5.59
N THR A 15 -7.16 -0.70 6.23
CA THR A 15 -6.27 -0.74 7.42
C THR A 15 -4.91 -0.10 7.16
N ARG A 16 -4.39 -0.27 5.94
CA ARG A 16 -3.07 0.21 5.51
C ARG A 16 -3.16 0.87 4.15
N LEU A 17 -2.31 1.86 3.93
CA LEU A 17 -2.09 2.52 2.65
C LEU A 17 -0.60 2.67 2.41
N VAL A 18 -0.20 2.82 1.15
CA VAL A 18 1.14 3.25 0.76
C VAL A 18 1.13 4.77 0.59
N ASP A 19 1.96 5.46 1.37
CA ASP A 19 2.19 6.89 1.26
C ASP A 19 3.28 7.17 0.22
N LEU A 20 2.93 7.94 -0.80
CA LEU A 20 3.81 8.29 -1.92
C LEU A 20 4.47 9.67 -1.78
N GLN A 21 4.28 10.40 -0.67
CA GLN A 21 4.83 11.76 -0.53
C GLN A 21 6.22 11.81 0.12
N ARG A 22 6.70 10.72 0.72
CA ARG A 22 7.97 10.73 1.44
C ARG A 22 9.17 10.79 0.48
N ARG A 23 10.19 11.54 0.88
CA ARG A 23 11.48 11.66 0.18
C ARG A 23 12.61 11.43 1.18
N GLN A 24 13.68 10.78 0.73
CA GLN A 24 14.94 10.68 1.46
C GLN A 24 16.06 11.23 0.58
N GLY A 25 16.47 12.47 0.82
CA GLY A 25 17.34 13.19 -0.12
C GLY A 25 16.63 13.37 -1.47
N ASN A 26 17.25 12.87 -2.54
CA ASN A 26 16.68 12.91 -3.88
C ASN A 26 15.82 11.68 -4.22
N ASP A 27 15.85 10.65 -3.38
CA ASP A 27 15.19 9.39 -3.66
C ASP A 27 13.72 9.40 -3.24
N ASP A 28 12.90 8.80 -4.10
CA ASP A 28 11.49 8.54 -3.84
C ASP A 28 11.35 7.34 -2.90
N VAL A 29 10.72 7.57 -1.76
CA VAL A 29 10.49 6.54 -0.74
C VAL A 29 8.99 6.34 -0.57
N VAL A 30 8.57 5.09 -0.53
CA VAL A 30 7.19 4.71 -0.22
C VAL A 30 7.13 4.05 1.15
N CYS A 31 6.11 4.41 1.93
CA CYS A 31 5.93 3.89 3.28
C CYS A 31 4.54 3.27 3.43
N VAL A 32 4.45 2.13 4.09
CA VAL A 32 3.17 1.59 4.54
C VAL A 32 2.74 2.37 5.78
N VAL A 33 1.53 2.91 5.77
CA VAL A 33 0.95 3.66 6.88
C VAL A 33 -0.32 2.99 7.38
N HIS A 34 -0.46 2.87 8.69
CA HIS A 34 -1.69 2.41 9.33
C HIS A 34 -2.69 3.56 9.40
N THR A 35 -3.81 3.45 8.71
CA THR A 35 -4.74 4.57 8.50
C THR A 35 -5.38 5.07 9.79
N VAL A 36 -5.62 4.15 10.74
CA VAL A 36 -6.16 4.46 12.07
C VAL A 36 -5.21 5.33 12.91
N SER A 37 -3.89 5.19 12.73
CA SER A 37 -2.88 5.91 13.52
C SER A 37 -2.35 7.14 12.80
N ALA A 38 -2.46 7.19 11.47
CA ALA A 38 -1.85 8.22 10.63
C ALA A 38 -2.66 9.54 10.56
N ASN A 39 -3.83 9.62 11.20
CA ASN A 39 -4.73 10.78 11.15
C ASN A 39 -4.89 11.37 9.74
N ILE A 40 -5.27 10.52 8.79
CA ILE A 40 -5.30 10.84 7.36
C ILE A 40 -6.37 11.90 7.08
N SER A 41 -5.94 13.09 6.65
CA SER A 41 -6.83 14.20 6.27
C SER A 41 -7.34 14.09 4.83
N ASP A 42 -6.50 13.67 3.89
CA ASP A 42 -6.88 13.38 2.50
C ASP A 42 -7.18 11.89 2.34
N ARG A 43 -8.47 11.55 2.25
CA ARG A 43 -8.92 10.15 2.20
C ARG A 43 -8.93 9.56 0.79
N ARG A 44 -8.48 10.31 -0.22
CA ARG A 44 -8.38 9.82 -1.58
C ARG A 44 -7.19 8.87 -1.70
N TYR A 45 -7.44 7.70 -2.24
CA TYR A 45 -6.41 6.73 -2.59
C TYR A 45 -6.78 6.03 -3.90
N MET A 46 -5.78 5.60 -4.65
CA MET A 46 -5.97 4.69 -5.77
C MET A 46 -5.79 3.25 -5.33
N THR A 47 -6.35 2.31 -6.09
CA THR A 47 -6.18 0.88 -5.85
C THR A 47 -5.52 0.24 -7.05
N LEU A 48 -4.47 -0.56 -6.81
CA LEU A 48 -3.94 -1.51 -7.78
C LEU A 48 -4.12 -2.91 -7.19
N SER A 49 -4.91 -3.75 -7.85
CA SER A 49 -4.85 -5.20 -7.61
C SER A 49 -4.02 -5.81 -8.73
N HIS A 50 -2.91 -6.42 -8.36
CA HIS A 50 -1.94 -6.99 -9.29
C HIS A 50 -1.64 -8.41 -8.85
N ARG A 51 -1.28 -9.33 -9.75
CA ARG A 51 -0.77 -10.64 -9.30
C ARG A 51 0.74 -10.52 -9.09
N TRP A 52 1.19 -10.73 -7.86
CA TRP A 52 2.62 -10.81 -7.54
C TRP A 52 3.06 -12.28 -7.51
N ASP A 53 4.33 -12.51 -7.83
CA ASP A 53 4.95 -13.82 -7.70
C ASP A 53 5.76 -13.87 -6.41
N HIS A 54 5.44 -14.85 -5.56
CA HIS A 54 6.12 -15.04 -4.27
C HIS A 54 7.62 -15.30 -4.39
N LEU A 55 8.09 -15.74 -5.56
CA LEU A 55 9.50 -16.06 -5.80
C LEU A 55 10.32 -14.87 -6.34
N THR A 56 9.67 -13.88 -6.98
CA THR A 56 10.38 -12.77 -7.62
C THR A 56 10.09 -11.41 -7.01
N ASP A 57 9.02 -11.29 -6.23
CA ASP A 57 8.51 -10.01 -5.73
C ASP A 57 8.53 -9.93 -4.19
N GLU A 58 9.62 -10.37 -3.54
CA GLU A 58 9.77 -10.26 -2.07
C GLU A 58 9.66 -8.80 -1.60
N GLU A 59 10.16 -7.86 -2.41
CA GLU A 59 10.07 -6.43 -2.13
C GLU A 59 8.65 -5.87 -2.25
N ALA A 60 7.79 -6.54 -3.00
CA ALA A 60 6.41 -6.14 -3.23
C ALA A 60 5.44 -6.75 -2.22
N GLN A 61 5.91 -7.47 -1.20
CA GLN A 61 5.06 -8.14 -0.23
C GLN A 61 5.21 -7.57 1.18
N LEU A 62 4.09 -7.47 1.87
CA LEU A 62 4.01 -7.15 3.28
C LEU A 62 3.85 -8.43 4.09
N THR A 63 4.77 -8.66 5.02
CA THR A 63 4.78 -9.81 5.93
C THR A 63 5.02 -9.32 7.34
N VAL A 64 4.73 -10.14 8.35
CA VAL A 64 4.99 -9.79 9.76
C VAL A 64 6.47 -9.45 9.97
N ARG A 65 7.37 -10.08 9.21
CA ARG A 65 8.83 -9.86 9.32
C ARG A 65 9.30 -8.54 8.75
N ASN A 66 8.59 -7.98 7.76
CA ASN A 66 9.03 -6.78 7.06
C ASN A 66 8.11 -5.56 7.27
N VAL A 67 7.03 -5.70 8.04
CA VAL A 67 6.08 -4.60 8.27
C VAL A 67 6.78 -3.35 8.82
N ASP A 68 7.69 -3.51 9.78
CA ASP A 68 8.40 -2.38 10.38
C ASP A 68 9.31 -1.67 9.36
N SER A 69 10.04 -2.41 8.54
CA SER A 69 10.87 -1.81 7.48
C SER A 69 10.03 -1.16 6.38
N ARG A 70 8.85 -1.70 6.06
CA ARG A 70 7.91 -1.07 5.11
C ARG A 70 7.30 0.22 5.68
N VAL A 71 7.11 0.31 6.99
CA VAL A 71 6.68 1.55 7.66
C VAL A 71 7.79 2.60 7.65
N GLU A 72 9.04 2.20 7.90
CA GLU A 72 10.21 3.09 7.83
C GLU A 72 10.44 3.64 6.42
N GLY A 73 10.21 2.79 5.41
CA GLY A 73 10.18 3.15 4.00
C GLY A 73 11.00 2.22 3.11
N LEU A 74 10.60 2.18 1.85
CA LEU A 74 11.25 1.42 0.79
C LEU A 74 11.54 2.35 -0.39
N SER A 75 12.68 2.16 -1.05
CA SER A 75 12.95 2.86 -2.31
C SER A 75 11.90 2.48 -3.36
N LEU A 76 11.24 3.48 -3.95
CA LEU A 76 10.28 3.25 -5.04
C LEU A 76 10.96 2.54 -6.23
N SER A 77 12.26 2.76 -6.44
CA SER A 77 13.00 2.14 -7.55
C SER A 77 13.16 0.62 -7.41
N SER A 78 13.11 0.07 -6.18
CA SER A 78 13.26 -1.36 -5.96
C SER A 78 11.96 -2.14 -6.20
N LEU A 79 10.80 -1.47 -6.14
CA LEU A 79 9.52 -2.09 -6.44
C LEU A 79 9.37 -2.48 -7.92
N PRO A 80 8.54 -3.49 -8.25
CA PRO A 80 8.28 -3.90 -9.63
C PRO A 80 7.78 -2.76 -10.54
N PRO A 81 8.00 -2.84 -11.87
CA PRO A 81 7.61 -1.78 -12.80
C PRO A 81 6.14 -1.37 -12.72
N SER A 82 5.21 -2.32 -12.50
CA SER A 82 3.78 -2.04 -12.37
C SER A 82 3.47 -1.15 -11.16
N PHE A 83 4.17 -1.34 -10.05
CA PHE A 83 4.02 -0.57 -8.82
C PHE A 83 4.54 0.85 -9.01
N ARG A 84 5.71 0.98 -9.66
CA ARG A 84 6.29 2.28 -9.98
C ARG A 84 5.39 3.09 -10.90
N TYR A 85 4.80 2.43 -11.90
CA TYR A 85 3.86 3.07 -12.81
C TYR A 85 2.57 3.51 -12.10
N ALA A 86 2.02 2.66 -11.23
CA ALA A 86 0.85 3.02 -10.42
C ALA A 86 1.15 4.19 -9.47
N ALA A 87 2.31 4.21 -8.82
CA ALA A 87 2.74 5.32 -7.97
C ALA A 87 2.88 6.63 -8.76
N PHE A 88 3.47 6.56 -9.96
CA PHE A 88 3.56 7.70 -10.89
C PHE A 88 2.17 8.23 -11.24
N LEU A 89 1.27 7.39 -11.74
CA LEU A 89 -0.09 7.80 -12.10
C LEU A 89 -0.87 8.39 -10.91
N THR A 90 -0.72 7.79 -9.73
CA THR A 90 -1.37 8.26 -8.51
C THR A 90 -0.93 9.69 -8.16
N ARG A 91 0.38 9.96 -8.26
CA ARG A 91 0.95 11.30 -8.04
C ARG A 91 0.51 12.31 -9.10
N GLU A 92 0.49 11.93 -10.37
CA GLU A 92 0.02 12.80 -11.47
C GLU A 92 -1.45 13.21 -11.31
N LEU A 93 -2.27 12.34 -10.71
CA LEU A 93 -3.67 12.63 -10.37
C LEU A 93 -3.84 13.46 -9.10
N GLY A 94 -2.75 13.89 -8.45
CA GLY A 94 -2.78 14.65 -7.21
C GLY A 94 -3.30 13.85 -6.02
N ILE A 95 -3.17 12.52 -6.07
CA ILE A 95 -3.55 11.60 -5.01
C ILE A 95 -2.27 11.17 -4.27
N ARG A 96 -2.32 11.18 -2.94
CA ARG A 96 -1.15 10.84 -2.10
C ARG A 96 -1.00 9.34 -1.88
N TYR A 97 -2.12 8.65 -1.73
CA TYR A 97 -2.13 7.29 -1.21
C TYR A 97 -2.46 6.28 -2.30
N LEU A 98 -1.80 5.12 -2.21
CA LEU A 98 -2.02 3.98 -3.07
C LEU A 98 -2.29 2.75 -2.19
N TRP A 99 -3.30 1.99 -2.54
CA TRP A 99 -3.56 0.68 -1.93
C TRP A 99 -3.16 -0.40 -2.92
N ILE A 100 -2.31 -1.31 -2.47
CA ILE A 100 -1.92 -2.51 -3.23
C ILE A 100 -2.05 -3.68 -2.28
N ASP A 101 -2.86 -4.66 -2.66
CA ASP A 101 -3.09 -5.90 -1.91
C ASP A 101 -1.80 -6.50 -1.33
N SER A 102 -0.77 -6.68 -2.15
CA SER A 102 0.51 -7.25 -1.73
C SER A 102 1.26 -6.42 -0.68
N LEU A 103 1.10 -5.09 -0.68
CA LEU A 103 1.79 -4.17 0.24
C LEU A 103 0.91 -3.68 1.40
N CYS A 104 -0.40 -3.92 1.36
CA CYS A 104 -1.35 -3.43 2.35
C CYS A 104 -2.02 -4.54 3.16
N ILE A 105 -1.86 -5.81 2.75
CA ILE A 105 -2.34 -6.99 3.46
C ILE A 105 -1.14 -7.79 3.95
N LEU A 106 -1.17 -8.24 5.21
CA LEU A 106 -0.15 -9.18 5.73
C LEU A 106 -0.33 -10.55 5.08
N GLN A 107 0.58 -10.89 4.17
CA GLN A 107 0.49 -12.10 3.36
C GLN A 107 0.58 -13.39 4.19
N ASP A 108 1.27 -13.33 5.33
CA ASP A 108 1.52 -14.44 6.26
C ASP A 108 0.57 -14.47 7.49
N SER A 109 -0.44 -13.58 7.56
CA SER A 109 -1.43 -13.58 8.64
C SER A 109 -2.83 -13.84 8.10
N ARG A 110 -3.37 -15.03 8.40
CA ARG A 110 -4.73 -15.42 7.99
C ARG A 110 -5.80 -14.45 8.51
N GLU A 111 -5.56 -13.84 9.67
CA GLU A 111 -6.44 -12.84 10.28
C GLU A 111 -6.51 -11.55 9.47
N ASP A 112 -5.44 -11.16 8.77
CA ASP A 112 -5.40 -9.95 7.94
C ASP A 112 -6.14 -10.16 6.61
N TRP A 113 -6.09 -11.38 6.06
CA TRP A 113 -6.84 -11.77 4.85
C TRP A 113 -8.36 -11.74 5.01
N VAL A 114 -8.89 -11.81 6.24
CA VAL A 114 -10.34 -11.87 6.51
C VAL A 114 -10.93 -10.54 7.01
N ARG A 115 -10.13 -9.46 6.98
CA ARG A 115 -10.54 -8.12 7.48
C ARG A 115 -11.17 -7.24 6.41
#